data_AF-A0AAV6G2G0-F1
#
_entry.id   AF-A0AAV6G2G0-F1
#
_cell.length_a   1.000
_cell.length_b   1.000
_cell.length_c   1.000
_cell.angle_alpha   90.00
_cell.angle_beta   90.00
_cell.angle_gamma   90.00
#
_symmetry.space_group_name_H-M   'P 1'
#
loop_
_entity.id
_entity.type
_entity.pdbx_description
1 polymer ?
#
loop_
_entity_poly.entity_id
_entity_poly.type
_entity_poly.pdbx_seq_one_letter_code
_entity_poly.pdbx_strand_id
1 'polypeptide(L)'
;MKHITPASDIYPACKAPGRLSNSNHLTDLYRAEESLNVTGSGHLHSPRYPSAYPRNLLLTWRLHSPADTRILLEFNSHFGLEESENDVCKYDYVEVEDISETSTIIWGRWCGTKAPAHITSKTNVIKVTFKSDNYFVAKPGFKLHYSLLDDSPPITSQKNWEVITHSMAAPLTYVSPVTERPLSMAELDKAIASFSTVEDMLRHLNPESWQEDMDSLYHDTSSQYRPRAYHHDRKGKVDLDRLHEDVKRYSCTPRNFSVNLREELKATSAVFFPRCLLVQRCGGNCACGTDNWNSCTCTAGKTSSKLHEVLKFSPSPGYFRKRSRARWVLEEIHLVHDERCDCVCHDRPPR
;
A
#
# COMPACT_ATOMS: atom_id res chain seq x y z
N MET A 1 38.77 12.17 -14.90
CA MET A 1 38.99 11.44 -13.63
C MET A 1 37.83 11.78 -12.69
N LYS A 2 36.91 10.84 -12.42
CA LYS A 2 36.88 9.98 -11.21
C LYS A 2 37.05 10.82 -9.92
N HIS A 3 36.26 10.73 -8.86
CA HIS A 3 35.10 9.93 -8.48
C HIS A 3 34.68 10.50 -7.11
N ILE A 4 33.37 10.56 -6.87
CA ILE A 4 32.68 10.06 -5.67
C ILE A 4 32.84 10.83 -4.34
N THR A 5 31.74 11.48 -3.98
CA THR A 5 31.15 11.53 -2.63
C THR A 5 30.32 10.27 -2.33
N PRO A 6 30.28 9.78 -1.07
CA PRO A 6 29.29 8.80 -0.63
C PRO A 6 28.03 9.46 0.00
N ALA A 7 26.93 8.69 -0.06
CA ALA A 7 25.58 8.88 0.51
C ALA A 7 25.57 8.63 2.05
N SER A 8 24.50 8.67 2.86
CA SER A 8 23.02 8.56 2.74
C SER A 8 22.36 8.92 4.10
N ASP A 9 21.04 9.03 4.13
CA ASP A 9 20.11 9.62 5.13
C ASP A 9 19.76 8.79 6.42
N ILE A 10 18.77 9.22 7.25
CA ILE A 10 17.38 8.68 7.56
C ILE A 10 16.82 9.06 8.99
N TYR A 11 15.52 9.47 9.06
CA TYR A 11 14.45 9.41 10.14
C TYR A 11 13.83 10.73 10.74
N PRO A 12 12.51 10.73 11.11
CA PRO A 12 11.49 11.73 10.71
C PRO A 12 11.03 12.71 11.83
N ALA A 13 10.33 13.79 11.45
CA ALA A 13 9.86 14.85 12.36
C ALA A 13 8.31 15.00 12.41
N CYS A 14 7.81 15.33 13.60
CA CYS A 14 6.41 15.48 14.02
C CYS A 14 5.72 16.78 13.54
N LYS A 15 4.38 16.83 13.54
CA LYS A 15 3.60 18.07 13.29
C LYS A 15 2.22 18.07 13.96
N ALA A 16 1.80 19.23 14.48
CA ALA A 16 0.40 19.76 14.52
C ALA A 16 0.37 21.20 15.13
N PRO A 17 -0.71 22.01 14.97
CA PRO A 17 -1.59 22.25 13.81
C PRO A 17 -1.81 23.77 13.51
N GLY A 18 -2.44 24.08 12.36
CA GLY A 18 -3.08 25.41 12.14
C GLY A 18 -3.06 25.94 10.71
N ARG A 19 -4.20 25.82 10.02
CA ARG A 19 -4.55 26.18 8.63
C ARG A 19 -3.96 27.47 8.04
N LEU A 20 -3.54 27.38 6.78
CA LEU A 20 -4.05 28.18 5.66
C LEU A 20 -3.63 27.52 4.33
N SER A 21 -4.56 27.49 3.38
CA SER A 21 -4.46 26.85 2.06
C SER A 21 -3.24 27.33 1.28
N ASN A 22 -2.36 26.40 0.92
CA ASN A 22 -1.46 26.47 -0.25
C ASN A 22 -0.97 25.04 -0.52
N SER A 23 -1.25 24.52 -1.71
CA SER A 23 -0.82 23.20 -2.18
C SER A 23 0.71 23.07 -2.08
N ASN A 24 1.18 22.06 -1.35
CA ASN A 24 2.59 21.85 -1.06
C ASN A 24 3.26 21.09 -2.22
N HIS A 25 4.03 21.78 -3.06
CA HIS A 25 4.85 21.21 -4.13
C HIS A 25 5.81 20.06 -3.68
N LEU A 26 6.02 19.90 -2.36
CA LEU A 26 6.79 18.81 -1.75
C LEU A 26 5.99 17.50 -1.64
N THR A 27 4.67 17.54 -1.43
CA THR A 27 3.86 16.30 -1.36
C THR A 27 3.74 15.64 -2.72
N ASP A 28 3.74 16.45 -3.80
CA ASP A 28 3.68 15.97 -5.18
C ASP A 28 4.91 15.14 -5.57
N LEU A 29 6.07 15.37 -4.94
CA LEU A 29 7.29 14.59 -5.18
C LEU A 29 7.26 13.20 -4.53
N TYR A 30 6.56 13.06 -3.40
CA TYR A 30 6.45 11.79 -2.66
C TYR A 30 5.22 10.98 -3.04
N ARG A 31 4.15 11.65 -3.47
CA ARG A 31 2.96 11.01 -4.01
C ARG A 31 2.55 11.75 -5.28
N ALA A 32 2.71 11.08 -6.42
CA ALA A 32 2.34 11.62 -7.72
C ALA A 32 1.41 10.64 -8.43
N GLU A 33 0.42 11.18 -9.12
CA GLU A 33 -0.41 10.44 -10.05
C GLU A 33 -0.38 11.16 -11.39
N GLU A 34 0.02 10.45 -12.43
CA GLU A 34 0.18 10.97 -13.78
C GLU A 34 -0.63 10.12 -14.75
N SER A 35 -1.46 10.76 -15.57
CA SER A 35 -2.22 10.12 -16.64
C SER A 35 -1.59 10.48 -17.98
N LEU A 36 -1.21 9.47 -18.75
CA LEU A 36 -0.51 9.60 -20.02
C LEU A 36 -1.35 8.98 -21.14
N ASN A 37 -1.57 9.73 -22.22
CA ASN A 37 -2.17 9.20 -23.43
C ASN A 37 -1.07 8.60 -24.32
N VAL A 38 -1.11 7.30 -24.53
CA VAL A 38 -0.13 6.55 -25.31
C VAL A 38 -0.57 6.54 -26.77
N THR A 39 0.05 7.38 -27.60
CA THR A 39 -0.16 7.41 -29.06
C THR A 39 1.05 6.87 -29.84
N GLY A 40 2.05 6.36 -29.14
CA GLY A 40 3.33 5.92 -29.70
C GLY A 40 4.12 5.16 -28.64
N SER A 41 5.42 5.44 -28.53
CA SER A 41 6.27 4.85 -27.50
C SER A 41 6.92 5.89 -26.59
N GLY A 42 7.35 5.44 -25.41
CA GLY A 42 7.97 6.27 -24.40
C GLY A 42 8.60 5.44 -23.30
N HIS A 43 9.02 6.09 -22.22
CA HIS A 43 9.69 5.41 -21.12
C HIS A 43 9.17 5.91 -19.78
N LEU A 44 9.02 4.99 -18.83
CA LEU A 44 8.83 5.29 -17.41
C LEU A 44 10.04 4.80 -16.63
N HIS A 45 10.41 5.52 -15.59
CA HIS A 45 11.51 5.09 -14.74
C HIS A 45 11.36 5.63 -13.32
N SER A 46 11.97 4.95 -12.37
CA SER A 46 12.11 5.46 -11.01
C SER A 46 12.87 6.80 -11.03
N PRO A 47 12.58 7.75 -10.13
CA PRO A 47 13.29 9.02 -10.10
C PRO A 47 14.79 8.80 -9.90
N ARG A 48 15.61 9.60 -10.61
CA ARG A 48 17.07 9.54 -10.60
C ARG A 48 17.69 8.29 -11.25
N TYR A 49 16.93 7.41 -11.91
CA TYR A 49 17.47 6.27 -12.66
C TYR A 49 18.66 6.69 -13.56
N PRO A 50 19.81 5.98 -13.57
CA PRO A 50 20.09 4.69 -12.90
C PRO A 50 20.68 4.82 -11.48
N SER A 51 20.58 6.00 -10.86
CA SER A 51 20.95 6.18 -9.45
C SER A 51 19.84 5.69 -8.51
N ALA A 52 20.13 5.64 -7.21
CA ALA A 52 19.16 5.17 -6.23
C ALA A 52 17.92 6.06 -6.21
N TYR A 53 16.75 5.43 -6.25
CA TYR A 53 15.47 6.13 -6.14
C TYR A 53 15.30 6.75 -4.74
N PRO A 54 14.48 7.81 -4.61
CA PRO A 54 14.09 8.34 -3.29
C PRO A 54 13.27 7.35 -2.48
N ARG A 55 13.36 7.48 -1.15
CA ARG A 55 12.50 6.78 -0.20
C ARG A 55 11.11 7.38 -0.14
N ASN A 56 10.18 6.59 0.38
CA ASN A 56 8.80 7.00 0.69
C ASN A 56 8.02 7.49 -0.53
N LEU A 57 8.26 6.88 -1.69
CA LEU A 57 7.56 7.23 -2.91
C LEU A 57 6.29 6.42 -3.06
N LEU A 58 5.26 7.06 -3.62
CA LEU A 58 4.09 6.42 -4.20
C LEU A 58 3.80 7.12 -5.52
N LEU A 59 4.37 6.59 -6.60
CA LEU A 59 4.18 7.13 -7.94
C LEU A 59 3.27 6.20 -8.72
N THR A 60 2.24 6.77 -9.34
CA THR A 60 1.28 6.01 -10.14
C THR A 60 1.19 6.64 -11.52
N TRP A 61 1.44 5.83 -12.56
CA TRP A 61 1.24 6.21 -13.94
C TRP A 61 0.07 5.42 -14.51
N ARG A 62 -0.96 6.11 -15.00
CA ARG A 62 -2.06 5.53 -15.77
C ARG A 62 -1.82 5.79 -17.25
N LEU A 63 -1.51 4.74 -17.99
CA LEU A 63 -1.31 4.80 -19.43
C LEU A 63 -2.63 4.47 -20.13
N HIS A 64 -3.14 5.40 -20.93
CA HIS A 64 -4.36 5.25 -21.72
C HIS A 64 -4.00 5.18 -23.21
N SER A 65 -4.30 4.07 -23.86
CA SER A 65 -4.22 3.96 -25.31
C SER A 65 -5.59 4.20 -25.97
N PRO A 66 -5.64 4.49 -27.28
CA PRO A 66 -6.88 4.51 -28.03
C PRO A 66 -7.70 3.23 -27.83
N ALA A 67 -9.02 3.32 -28.03
CA ALA A 67 -9.89 2.15 -28.00
C ALA A 67 -9.36 1.06 -28.97
N ASP A 68 -9.55 -0.20 -28.58
CA ASP A 68 -9.14 -1.38 -29.34
C ASP A 68 -7.62 -1.51 -29.61
N THR A 69 -6.78 -0.77 -28.90
CA THR A 69 -5.32 -0.92 -28.95
C THR A 69 -4.77 -1.43 -27.61
N ARG A 70 -3.57 -2.02 -27.66
CA ARG A 70 -2.89 -2.56 -26.48
C ARG A 70 -1.56 -1.86 -26.23
N ILE A 71 -1.10 -1.89 -24.99
CA ILE A 71 0.15 -1.30 -24.54
C ILE A 71 1.11 -2.45 -24.18
N LEU A 72 2.27 -2.47 -24.83
CA LEU A 72 3.40 -3.32 -24.43
C LEU A 72 4.27 -2.57 -23.43
N LEU A 73 4.58 -3.21 -22.31
CA LEU A 73 5.55 -2.75 -21.33
C LEU A 73 6.77 -3.67 -21.34
N GLU A 74 7.95 -3.09 -21.53
CA GLU A 74 9.23 -3.80 -21.56
C GLU A 74 10.15 -3.24 -20.48
N PHE A 75 10.38 -4.03 -19.43
CA PHE A 75 11.31 -3.65 -18.37
C PHE A 75 12.75 -3.79 -18.85
N ASN A 76 13.58 -2.78 -18.55
CA ASN A 76 15.01 -2.85 -18.78
C ASN A 76 15.62 -3.94 -17.90
N SER A 77 16.56 -4.71 -18.46
CA SER A 77 17.26 -5.78 -17.74
C SER A 77 18.08 -5.27 -16.54
N HIS A 78 18.49 -4.00 -16.54
CA HIS A 78 19.07 -3.32 -15.39
C HIS A 78 17.96 -2.87 -14.44
N PHE A 79 17.45 -3.83 -13.68
CA PHE A 79 16.44 -3.66 -12.65
C PHE A 79 17.06 -3.89 -11.26
N GLY A 80 16.68 -3.07 -10.28
CA GLY A 80 17.19 -3.20 -8.93
C GLY A 80 16.36 -2.39 -7.94
N LEU A 81 15.48 -3.09 -7.23
CA LEU A 81 14.73 -2.61 -6.06
C LEU A 81 15.19 -3.36 -4.80
N GLU A 82 14.68 -3.00 -3.62
CA GLU A 82 14.94 -3.76 -2.40
C GLU A 82 14.52 -5.23 -2.56
N GLU A 83 15.27 -6.15 -1.93
CA GLU A 83 15.00 -7.58 -2.03
C GLU A 83 13.70 -7.97 -1.33
N SER A 84 13.08 -9.05 -1.79
CA SER A 84 11.87 -9.59 -1.17
C SER A 84 12.13 -10.15 0.22
N GLU A 85 11.15 -10.02 1.11
CA GLU A 85 11.12 -10.75 2.38
C GLU A 85 10.16 -11.93 2.24
N ASN A 86 10.65 -13.15 2.43
CA ASN A 86 9.88 -14.39 2.27
C ASN A 86 9.18 -14.50 0.91
N ASP A 87 9.91 -14.21 -0.18
CA ASP A 87 9.41 -14.17 -1.57
C ASP A 87 8.28 -13.15 -1.83
N VAL A 88 8.04 -12.22 -0.90
CA VAL A 88 7.05 -11.15 -1.03
C VAL A 88 7.74 -9.78 -1.09
N CYS A 89 7.40 -9.02 -2.13
CA CYS A 89 7.83 -7.63 -2.32
C CYS A 89 7.03 -6.68 -1.42
N LYS A 90 7.40 -6.65 -0.14
CA LYS A 90 6.68 -5.91 0.91
C LYS A 90 7.16 -4.47 1.07
N TYR A 91 8.45 -4.22 0.87
CA TYR A 91 9.11 -2.94 1.08
C TYR A 91 9.00 -2.05 -0.16
N ASP A 92 9.91 -2.25 -1.11
CA ASP A 92 9.95 -1.54 -2.39
C ASP A 92 9.45 -2.43 -3.51
N TYR A 93 8.60 -1.89 -4.38
CA TYR A 93 8.10 -2.65 -5.51
C TYR A 93 7.60 -1.78 -6.66
N VAL A 94 7.61 -2.38 -7.85
CA VAL A 94 6.77 -1.96 -8.98
C VAL A 94 5.63 -2.95 -9.14
N GLU A 95 4.43 -2.45 -9.29
CA GLU A 95 3.20 -3.21 -9.49
C GLU A 95 2.54 -2.74 -10.78
N VAL A 96 2.01 -3.69 -11.56
CA VAL A 96 1.35 -3.42 -12.83
C VAL A 96 -0.05 -3.99 -12.80
N GLU A 97 -1.03 -3.16 -13.13
CA GLU A 97 -2.45 -3.49 -13.07
C GLU A 97 -3.14 -3.10 -14.38
N ASP A 98 -3.86 -4.02 -14.99
CA ASP A 98 -4.80 -3.75 -16.07
C ASP A 98 -6.12 -3.25 -15.49
N ILE A 99 -6.65 -2.13 -15.99
CA ILE A 99 -7.88 -1.53 -15.45
C ILE A 99 -8.93 -1.50 -16.55
N SER A 100 -10.07 -2.13 -16.28
CA SER A 100 -11.29 -1.98 -17.08
C SER A 100 -12.38 -1.29 -16.25
N GLU A 101 -13.51 -0.96 -16.87
CA GLU A 101 -14.66 -0.39 -16.18
C GLU A 101 -15.22 -1.32 -15.09
N THR A 102 -15.08 -2.63 -15.26
CA THR A 102 -15.71 -3.65 -14.40
C THR A 102 -14.72 -4.49 -13.59
N SER A 103 -13.43 -4.46 -13.92
CA SER A 103 -12.43 -5.32 -13.26
C SER A 103 -11.01 -4.73 -13.30
N THR A 104 -10.20 -5.11 -12.31
CA THR A 104 -8.77 -4.81 -12.25
C THR A 104 -7.96 -6.11 -12.20
N ILE A 105 -7.05 -6.30 -13.14
CA ILE A 105 -6.17 -7.48 -13.20
C ILE A 105 -4.78 -7.09 -12.72
N ILE A 106 -4.32 -7.66 -11.62
CA ILE A 106 -2.95 -7.46 -11.13
C ILE A 106 -2.03 -8.42 -11.88
N TRP A 107 -1.15 -7.89 -12.73
CA TRP A 107 -0.15 -8.70 -13.44
C TRP A 107 0.92 -9.24 -12.50
N GLY A 108 1.25 -8.45 -11.48
CA GLY A 108 2.19 -8.85 -10.46
C GLY A 108 2.82 -7.67 -9.76
N ARG A 109 3.67 -8.03 -8.81
CA ARG A 109 4.48 -7.11 -8.01
C ARG A 109 5.91 -7.62 -8.00
N TRP A 110 6.87 -6.74 -8.34
CA TRP A 110 8.26 -7.12 -8.52
C TRP A 110 9.21 -6.21 -7.75
N CYS A 111 10.27 -6.83 -7.24
CA CYS A 111 11.33 -6.24 -6.45
C CYS A 111 12.63 -7.04 -6.62
N GLY A 112 13.70 -6.69 -5.90
CA GLY A 112 15.02 -7.31 -6.05
C GLY A 112 15.69 -6.97 -7.38
N THR A 113 16.50 -7.89 -7.90
CA THR A 113 17.38 -7.66 -9.07
C THR A 113 16.87 -8.26 -10.38
N LYS A 114 15.80 -9.06 -10.35
CA LYS A 114 15.25 -9.71 -11.55
C LYS A 114 14.18 -8.83 -12.19
N ALA A 115 14.43 -8.37 -13.42
CA ALA A 115 13.44 -7.62 -14.19
C ALA A 115 12.20 -8.49 -14.52
N PRO A 116 10.98 -7.91 -14.49
CA PRO A 116 9.79 -8.57 -15.00
C PRO A 116 9.91 -8.95 -16.48
N ALA A 117 9.15 -9.97 -16.91
CA ALA A 117 8.97 -10.23 -18.33
C ALA A 117 8.19 -9.08 -19.02
N HIS A 118 8.19 -9.06 -20.34
CA HIS A 118 7.35 -8.10 -21.07
C HIS A 118 5.87 -8.36 -20.76
N ILE A 119 5.10 -7.27 -20.61
CA ILE A 119 3.68 -7.33 -20.28
C ILE A 119 2.92 -6.67 -21.42
N THR A 120 1.98 -7.40 -22.02
CA THR A 120 1.04 -6.88 -23.00
C THR A 120 -0.30 -6.64 -22.31
N SER A 121 -0.76 -5.39 -22.28
CA SER A 121 -2.06 -5.07 -21.68
C SER A 121 -3.20 -5.80 -22.38
N LYS A 122 -4.20 -6.20 -21.60
CA LYS A 122 -5.46 -6.78 -22.09
C LYS A 122 -6.47 -5.70 -22.44
N THR A 123 -6.43 -4.57 -21.73
CA THR A 123 -7.28 -3.41 -21.99
C THR A 123 -6.46 -2.25 -22.58
N ASN A 124 -7.14 -1.15 -22.87
CA ASN A 124 -6.52 0.10 -23.28
C ASN A 124 -6.05 0.97 -22.10
N VAL A 125 -6.14 0.48 -20.85
CA VAL A 125 -5.69 1.21 -19.66
C VAL A 125 -4.82 0.31 -18.78
N ILE A 126 -3.54 0.66 -18.65
CA ILE A 126 -2.61 -0.03 -17.75
C ILE A 126 -2.05 0.96 -16.72
N LYS A 127 -2.07 0.57 -15.45
CA LYS A 127 -1.59 1.34 -14.32
C LYS A 127 -0.30 0.74 -13.80
N VAL A 128 0.74 1.56 -13.71
CA VAL A 128 2.03 1.19 -13.12
C VAL A 128 2.18 1.95 -11.81
N THR A 129 2.33 1.23 -10.71
CA THR A 129 2.54 1.80 -9.38
C THR A 129 3.94 1.47 -8.89
N PHE A 130 4.74 2.49 -8.58
CA PHE A 130 6.01 2.34 -7.89
C PHE A 130 5.88 2.82 -6.45
N LYS A 131 6.21 1.95 -5.50
CA LYS A 131 6.26 2.27 -4.08
C LYS A 131 7.66 2.02 -3.53
N SER A 132 8.15 2.97 -2.74
CA SER A 132 9.33 2.76 -1.90
C SER A 132 9.05 3.07 -0.43
N ASP A 133 9.77 2.40 0.46
CA ASP A 133 9.63 2.52 1.91
C ASP A 133 10.60 3.56 2.50
N ASN A 134 10.68 3.62 3.83
CA ASN A 134 11.50 4.60 4.55
C ASN A 134 12.92 4.11 4.89
N TYR A 135 13.31 2.88 4.52
CA TYR A 135 14.48 2.20 5.02
C TYR A 135 15.57 2.09 3.94
N PHE A 136 15.55 1.05 3.12
CA PHE A 136 16.61 0.79 2.17
C PHE A 136 16.24 1.33 0.79
N VAL A 137 17.26 1.57 -0.03
CA VAL A 137 17.08 1.92 -1.44
C VAL A 137 18.10 1.16 -2.24
N ALA A 138 17.68 0.60 -3.36
CA ALA A 138 18.54 -0.11 -4.28
C ALA A 138 18.92 0.75 -5.48
N LYS A 139 19.86 0.22 -6.27
CA LYS A 139 20.23 0.73 -7.59
C LYS A 139 20.09 -0.43 -8.58
N PRO A 140 19.77 -0.15 -9.86
CA PRO A 140 19.59 1.16 -10.47
C PRO A 140 18.19 1.76 -10.32
N GLY A 141 17.28 1.09 -9.61
CA GLY A 141 15.85 1.36 -9.70
C GLY A 141 15.24 0.56 -10.85
N PHE A 142 14.21 1.11 -11.50
CA PHE A 142 13.63 0.51 -12.70
C PHE A 142 13.53 1.54 -13.82
N LYS A 143 13.61 1.03 -15.05
CA LYS A 143 13.23 1.75 -16.26
C LYS A 143 12.46 0.77 -17.12
N LEU A 144 11.35 1.20 -17.69
CA LEU A 144 10.59 0.44 -18.67
C LEU A 144 10.33 1.30 -19.91
N HIS A 145 10.23 0.63 -21.04
CA HIS A 145 9.75 1.19 -22.30
C HIS A 145 8.29 0.79 -22.47
N TYR A 146 7.44 1.73 -22.87
CA TYR A 146 6.06 1.43 -23.24
C TYR A 146 5.85 1.76 -24.71
N SER A 147 5.04 0.98 -25.41
CA SER A 147 4.66 1.24 -26.80
C SER A 147 3.26 0.74 -27.10
N LEU A 148 2.59 1.38 -28.07
CA LEU A 148 1.40 0.79 -28.67
C LEU A 148 1.76 -0.48 -29.44
N LEU A 149 0.99 -1.54 -29.19
CA LEU A 149 0.88 -2.66 -30.11
C LEU A 149 -0.26 -2.33 -31.06
N ASP A 150 0.11 -2.08 -32.31
CA ASP A 150 -0.85 -2.04 -33.39
C ASP A 150 -1.13 -3.49 -33.77
N ASP A 151 -2.34 -3.99 -33.48
CA ASP A 151 -2.84 -5.30 -33.93
C ASP A 151 -3.13 -5.25 -35.45
N SER A 152 -2.30 -4.55 -36.24
CA SER A 152 -2.30 -4.69 -37.68
C SER A 152 -1.78 -6.10 -37.99
N PRO A 153 -2.58 -6.97 -38.63
CA PRO A 153 -2.03 -8.21 -39.14
C PRO A 153 -0.87 -7.86 -40.08
N PRO A 154 0.28 -8.55 -40.02
CA PRO A 154 1.37 -8.30 -40.96
C PRO A 154 0.82 -8.48 -42.37
N ILE A 155 0.72 -7.37 -43.12
CA ILE A 155 0.38 -7.40 -44.53
C ILE A 155 1.54 -8.09 -45.27
N THR A 156 1.32 -9.39 -45.47
CA THR A 156 1.80 -10.24 -46.57
C THR A 156 3.29 -10.19 -46.92
N SER A 157 4.00 -11.26 -46.53
CA SER A 157 4.82 -11.96 -47.53
C SER A 157 4.01 -13.17 -48.00
N GLN A 158 3.52 -13.08 -49.23
CA GLN A 158 2.81 -14.16 -49.92
C GLN A 158 3.64 -15.45 -49.95
N LYS A 159 2.97 -16.55 -49.61
CA LYS A 159 3.06 -17.94 -50.13
C LYS A 159 2.53 -18.84 -49.02
N ASN A 160 1.65 -19.81 -49.17
CA ASN A 160 0.86 -20.34 -50.27
C ASN A 160 0.00 -21.49 -49.66
N TRP A 161 -1.15 -21.25 -49.04
CA TRP A 161 -2.06 -22.34 -48.64
C TRP A 161 -3.48 -22.03 -49.08
N GLU A 162 -3.77 -22.50 -50.28
CA GLU A 162 -5.10 -22.52 -50.88
C GLU A 162 -6.01 -23.49 -50.10
N VAL A 163 -7.21 -22.97 -49.81
CA VAL A 163 -8.52 -23.55 -50.13
C VAL A 163 -8.72 -25.05 -49.84
N ILE A 164 -9.51 -25.33 -48.81
CA ILE A 164 -10.55 -26.37 -48.89
C ILE A 164 -11.87 -25.77 -48.37
N THR A 165 -12.68 -25.30 -49.29
CA THR A 165 -14.12 -25.05 -49.12
C THR A 165 -14.85 -26.38 -48.92
N HIS A 166 -15.75 -26.49 -47.94
CA HIS A 166 -17.03 -27.24 -48.01
C HIS A 166 -18.04 -26.47 -47.12
N SER A 167 -18.91 -25.65 -47.72
CA SER A 167 -20.37 -25.89 -47.91
C SER A 167 -21.18 -25.88 -46.61
N MET A 168 -21.80 -24.75 -46.22
CA MET A 168 -23.11 -24.19 -46.62
C MET A 168 -24.34 -24.76 -45.89
N ALA A 169 -24.97 -23.85 -45.14
CA ALA A 169 -26.42 -23.60 -44.99
C ALA A 169 -27.36 -24.62 -44.30
N ALA A 170 -27.99 -24.20 -43.20
CA ALA A 170 -29.44 -23.87 -43.15
C ALA A 170 -29.85 -23.31 -41.76
N PRO A 171 -31.00 -22.59 -41.65
CA PRO A 171 -31.34 -21.72 -40.51
C PRO A 171 -32.51 -22.24 -39.64
N LEU A 172 -32.66 -21.67 -38.44
CA LEU A 172 -33.91 -21.14 -37.83
C LEU A 172 -34.06 -21.36 -36.30
N THR A 173 -34.63 -20.32 -35.68
CA THR A 173 -35.54 -20.31 -34.51
C THR A 173 -35.01 -20.76 -33.15
N TYR A 174 -34.74 -19.77 -32.28
CA TYR A 174 -34.69 -19.95 -30.83
C TYR A 174 -36.08 -19.63 -30.24
N VAL A 175 -36.73 -20.64 -29.66
CA VAL A 175 -37.91 -20.49 -28.80
C VAL A 175 -37.61 -21.29 -27.52
N SER A 176 -37.60 -20.61 -26.37
CA SER A 176 -37.52 -21.23 -25.03
C SER A 176 -38.75 -22.08 -24.71
N PRO A 177 -38.64 -22.99 -23.73
CA PRO A 177 -39.58 -22.85 -22.62
C PRO A 177 -38.99 -23.17 -21.23
N VAL A 178 -39.27 -22.27 -20.28
CA VAL A 178 -39.32 -22.54 -18.84
C VAL A 178 -40.48 -23.51 -18.56
N THR A 179 -40.26 -24.57 -17.78
CA THR A 179 -41.33 -25.44 -17.28
C THR A 179 -41.11 -25.74 -15.79
N GLU A 180 -41.95 -25.19 -14.92
CA GLU A 180 -42.06 -25.56 -13.50
C GLU A 180 -42.88 -26.86 -13.32
N ARG A 181 -42.49 -27.71 -12.36
CA ARG A 181 -43.33 -28.77 -11.79
C ARG A 181 -43.09 -28.89 -10.27
N PRO A 182 -44.11 -29.22 -9.46
CA PRO A 182 -44.02 -29.21 -8.00
C PRO A 182 -43.47 -30.53 -7.47
N LEU A 183 -42.42 -30.48 -6.64
CA LEU A 183 -41.79 -31.66 -6.04
C LEU A 183 -42.36 -31.93 -4.65
N SER A 184 -42.72 -33.19 -4.36
CA SER A 184 -43.11 -33.63 -3.01
C SER A 184 -41.91 -33.53 -2.05
N MET A 185 -42.13 -33.31 -0.74
CA MET A 185 -41.02 -33.07 0.21
C MET A 185 -39.97 -34.19 0.24
N ALA A 186 -40.37 -35.45 0.01
CA ALA A 186 -39.44 -36.58 -0.04
C ALA A 186 -38.59 -36.60 -1.33
N GLU A 187 -39.11 -36.10 -2.44
CA GLU A 187 -38.35 -35.95 -3.70
C GLU A 187 -37.41 -34.74 -3.62
N LEU A 188 -37.82 -33.68 -2.93
CA LEU A 188 -36.98 -32.52 -2.68
C LEU A 188 -35.80 -32.88 -1.76
N ASP A 189 -36.04 -33.61 -0.66
CA ASP A 189 -34.95 -34.09 0.21
C ASP A 189 -33.99 -35.01 -0.53
N LYS A 190 -34.50 -35.87 -1.42
CA LYS A 190 -33.66 -36.73 -2.26
C LYS A 190 -32.85 -35.94 -3.29
N ALA A 191 -33.41 -34.86 -3.84
CA ALA A 191 -32.72 -33.96 -4.75
C ALA A 191 -31.65 -33.14 -4.03
N ILE A 192 -31.93 -32.60 -2.84
CA ILE A 192 -30.97 -31.88 -2.02
C ILE A 192 -29.82 -32.81 -1.59
N ALA A 193 -30.14 -34.04 -1.17
CA ALA A 193 -29.13 -35.04 -0.80
C ALA A 193 -28.30 -35.54 -1.99
N SER A 194 -28.69 -35.24 -3.24
CA SER A 194 -27.93 -35.62 -4.43
C SER A 194 -26.74 -34.69 -4.70
N PHE A 195 -26.73 -33.50 -4.11
CA PHE A 195 -25.63 -32.53 -4.23
C PHE A 195 -24.72 -32.62 -3.01
N SER A 196 -23.41 -32.82 -3.22
CA SER A 196 -22.43 -32.96 -2.14
C SER A 196 -21.80 -31.62 -1.72
N THR A 197 -21.94 -30.57 -2.53
CA THR A 197 -21.41 -29.23 -2.25
C THR A 197 -22.46 -28.15 -2.54
N VAL A 198 -22.38 -27.04 -1.79
CA VAL A 198 -23.28 -25.88 -1.97
C VAL A 198 -23.10 -25.26 -3.37
N GLU A 199 -21.90 -25.37 -3.93
CA GLU A 199 -21.57 -24.91 -5.27
C GLU A 199 -22.33 -25.68 -6.36
N ASP A 200 -22.35 -27.01 -6.27
CA ASP A 200 -23.07 -27.87 -7.23
C ASP A 200 -24.59 -27.64 -7.16
N MET A 201 -25.12 -27.38 -5.96
CA MET A 201 -26.53 -27.07 -5.77
C MET A 201 -26.89 -25.71 -6.40
N LEU A 202 -26.09 -24.66 -6.17
CA LEU A 202 -26.35 -23.33 -6.72
C LEU A 202 -26.21 -23.32 -8.26
N ARG A 203 -25.23 -24.04 -8.82
CA ARG A 203 -25.11 -24.25 -10.28
C ARG A 203 -26.35 -24.90 -10.88
N HIS A 204 -26.94 -25.86 -10.18
CA HIS A 204 -28.12 -26.56 -10.68
C HIS A 204 -29.39 -25.69 -10.63
N LEU A 205 -29.55 -24.89 -9.57
CA LEU A 205 -30.72 -24.03 -9.38
C LEU A 205 -30.70 -22.78 -10.25
N ASN A 206 -29.54 -22.12 -10.39
CA ASN A 206 -29.37 -20.90 -11.17
C ASN A 206 -28.03 -20.91 -11.95
N PRO A 207 -27.96 -21.63 -13.07
CA PRO A 207 -26.70 -21.85 -13.80
C PRO A 207 -26.06 -20.57 -14.37
N GLU A 208 -26.82 -19.47 -14.51
CA GLU A 208 -26.33 -18.21 -15.07
C GLU A 208 -25.85 -17.20 -14.00
N SER A 209 -26.32 -17.29 -12.75
CA SER A 209 -25.99 -16.34 -11.66
C SER A 209 -25.33 -16.95 -10.43
N TRP A 210 -25.14 -18.27 -10.37
CA TRP A 210 -24.68 -18.96 -9.17
C TRP A 210 -23.33 -18.45 -8.62
N GLN A 211 -22.45 -17.90 -9.47
CA GLN A 211 -21.18 -17.31 -9.04
C GLN A 211 -21.38 -15.98 -8.32
N GLU A 212 -22.33 -15.15 -8.74
CA GLU A 212 -22.69 -13.91 -8.04
C GLU A 212 -23.42 -14.20 -6.74
N ASP A 213 -24.28 -15.23 -6.72
CA ASP A 213 -24.97 -15.68 -5.51
C ASP A 213 -23.98 -16.30 -4.50
N MET A 214 -22.95 -17.02 -4.98
CA MET A 214 -21.81 -17.48 -4.19
C MET A 214 -20.99 -16.30 -3.65
N ASP A 215 -20.60 -15.36 -4.51
CA ASP A 215 -19.83 -14.19 -4.08
C ASP A 215 -20.61 -13.29 -3.11
N SER A 216 -21.92 -13.15 -3.27
CA SER A 216 -22.79 -12.40 -2.37
C SER A 216 -22.82 -13.01 -0.96
N LEU A 217 -22.86 -14.35 -0.84
CA LEU A 217 -22.73 -15.04 0.45
C LEU A 217 -21.40 -14.77 1.15
N TYR A 218 -20.33 -14.46 0.40
CA TYR A 218 -19.01 -14.09 0.94
C TYR A 218 -18.79 -12.57 1.06
N HIS A 219 -19.56 -11.74 0.34
CA HIS A 219 -19.36 -10.29 0.24
C HIS A 219 -20.37 -9.43 1.03
N ASP A 220 -21.47 -9.99 1.53
CA ASP A 220 -22.45 -9.25 2.37
C ASP A 220 -21.98 -9.02 3.82
N THR A 221 -20.70 -8.65 3.97
CA THR A 221 -20.14 -8.12 5.23
C THR A 221 -19.87 -6.61 5.15
N SER A 222 -20.28 -5.94 4.07
CA SER A 222 -19.83 -4.57 3.79
C SER A 222 -20.92 -3.57 3.40
N SER A 223 -22.08 -3.55 4.07
CA SER A 223 -22.90 -2.32 4.08
C SER A 223 -23.72 -2.12 5.36
N GLN A 224 -23.07 -1.57 6.40
CA GLN A 224 -23.56 -0.55 7.34
C GLN A 224 -22.60 -0.47 8.54
N TYR A 225 -21.65 0.46 8.47
CA TYR A 225 -20.79 0.79 9.60
C TYR A 225 -21.59 1.65 10.59
N ARG A 226 -22.42 0.99 11.39
CA ARG A 226 -22.94 1.52 12.66
C ARG A 226 -22.02 0.97 13.77
N PRO A 227 -21.59 1.77 14.77
CA PRO A 227 -20.68 1.30 15.80
C PRO A 227 -21.22 0.03 16.46
N ARG A 228 -20.56 -1.11 16.23
CA ARG A 228 -21.02 -2.43 16.69
C ARG A 228 -20.66 -2.67 18.16
N ALA A 229 -20.78 -1.63 19.00
CA ALA A 229 -20.61 -1.71 20.44
C ALA A 229 -21.85 -2.29 21.17
N TYR A 230 -22.98 -2.49 20.46
CA TYR A 230 -24.22 -3.03 21.07
C TYR A 230 -24.95 -4.09 20.22
N HIS A 231 -24.24 -4.80 19.34
CA HIS A 231 -24.79 -6.01 18.72
C HIS A 231 -23.92 -7.20 19.10
N HIS A 232 -24.11 -7.66 20.34
CA HIS A 232 -23.84 -9.04 20.67
C HIS A 232 -24.85 -9.89 19.91
N ASP A 233 -24.42 -10.39 18.74
CA ASP A 233 -25.04 -11.54 18.14
C ASP A 233 -24.84 -12.71 19.11
N ARG A 234 -25.91 -13.10 19.78
CA ARG A 234 -25.95 -14.22 20.71
C ARG A 234 -25.80 -15.50 19.87
N LYS A 235 -24.56 -15.86 19.50
CA LYS A 235 -24.06 -17.23 19.21
C LYS A 235 -22.75 -17.17 18.43
N GLY A 236 -21.69 -16.71 19.08
CA GLY A 236 -20.32 -16.91 18.62
C GLY A 236 -19.40 -16.68 19.80
N LYS A 237 -18.49 -17.61 20.08
CA LYS A 237 -17.45 -17.38 21.11
C LYS A 237 -16.70 -16.10 20.70
N VAL A 238 -16.79 -15.06 21.54
CA VAL A 238 -16.04 -13.83 21.36
C VAL A 238 -14.56 -14.19 21.48
N ASP A 239 -13.78 -13.87 20.46
CA ASP A 239 -12.33 -14.00 20.51
C ASP A 239 -11.76 -12.89 21.43
N LEU A 240 -11.45 -13.29 22.66
CA LEU A 240 -10.95 -12.41 23.70
C LEU A 240 -9.55 -11.88 23.37
N ASP A 241 -8.76 -12.62 22.58
CA ASP A 241 -7.39 -12.21 22.21
C ASP A 241 -7.44 -11.06 21.21
N ARG A 242 -8.33 -11.15 20.22
CA ARG A 242 -8.58 -10.05 19.27
C ARG A 242 -9.07 -8.79 19.97
N LEU A 243 -10.02 -8.93 20.91
CA LEU A 243 -10.52 -7.80 21.69
C LEU A 243 -9.43 -7.20 22.59
N HIS A 244 -8.58 -8.03 23.18
CA HIS A 244 -7.45 -7.60 24.01
C HIS A 244 -6.42 -6.79 23.22
N GLU A 245 -6.07 -7.21 22.01
CA GLU A 245 -5.14 -6.47 21.16
C GLU A 245 -5.73 -5.15 20.66
N ASP A 246 -7.02 -5.13 20.33
CA ASP A 246 -7.71 -3.87 19.99
C ASP A 246 -7.75 -2.92 21.19
N VAL A 247 -8.07 -3.41 22.39
CA VAL A 247 -8.02 -2.60 23.62
C VAL A 247 -6.62 -2.05 23.87
N LYS A 248 -5.55 -2.85 23.72
CA LYS A 248 -4.17 -2.35 23.84
C LYS A 248 -3.84 -1.26 22.82
N ARG A 249 -4.28 -1.43 21.57
CA ARG A 249 -4.00 -0.48 20.47
C ARG A 249 -4.65 0.89 20.69
N TYR A 250 -5.79 0.94 21.38
CA TYR A 250 -6.50 2.20 21.63
C TYR A 250 -6.38 2.72 23.07
N SER A 251 -5.88 1.93 24.02
CA SER A 251 -5.72 2.36 25.43
C SER A 251 -4.48 3.22 25.66
N CYS A 252 -4.53 4.04 26.72
CA CYS A 252 -3.43 4.85 27.23
C CYS A 252 -2.25 3.96 27.70
N THR A 253 -1.20 3.88 26.87
CA THR A 253 0.00 3.07 27.11
C THR A 253 1.26 3.77 26.59
N PRO A 254 2.46 3.41 27.09
CA PRO A 254 3.72 3.88 26.50
C PRO A 254 3.87 3.43 25.04
N ARG A 255 4.20 4.35 24.15
CA ARG A 255 4.38 4.10 22.71
C ARG A 255 5.65 4.72 22.17
N ASN A 256 6.18 4.11 21.12
CA ASN A 256 7.33 4.63 20.39
C ASN A 256 6.95 5.93 19.67
N PHE A 257 7.61 7.02 20.04
CA PHE A 257 7.47 8.33 19.43
C PHE A 257 8.82 8.82 18.92
N SER A 258 8.89 9.28 17.68
CA SER A 258 10.11 9.87 17.11
C SER A 258 10.26 11.32 17.57
N VAL A 259 11.32 11.65 18.28
CA VAL A 259 11.57 13.03 18.73
C VAL A 259 12.80 13.62 18.08
N ASN A 260 12.75 14.92 17.78
CA ASN A 260 13.87 15.67 17.21
C ASN A 260 14.84 16.10 18.31
N LEU A 261 16.10 15.64 18.22
CA LEU A 261 17.10 15.88 19.27
C LEU A 261 17.45 17.36 19.44
N ARG A 262 17.35 18.17 18.38
CA ARG A 262 17.62 19.61 18.45
C ARG A 262 16.58 20.34 19.30
N GLU A 263 15.33 19.91 19.21
CA GLU A 263 14.20 20.49 19.93
C GLU A 263 14.17 20.00 21.38
N GLU A 264 14.29 18.69 21.59
CA GLU A 264 14.32 18.09 22.92
C GLU A 264 15.49 18.59 23.78
N LEU A 265 16.69 18.72 23.19
CA LEU A 265 17.88 19.21 23.91
C LEU A 265 18.05 20.74 23.85
N LYS A 266 17.12 21.46 23.20
CA LYS A 266 17.18 22.92 22.98
C LYS A 266 18.49 23.41 22.34
N ALA A 267 19.18 22.56 21.59
CA ALA A 267 20.52 22.80 21.09
C ALA A 267 20.50 23.36 19.65
N THR A 268 20.10 24.63 19.50
CA THR A 268 19.89 25.24 18.17
C THR A 268 21.16 25.38 17.33
N SER A 269 22.34 25.50 17.93
CA SER A 269 23.61 25.66 17.20
C SER A 269 24.27 24.33 16.81
N ALA A 270 23.71 23.18 17.20
CA ALA A 270 24.28 21.87 16.94
C ALA A 270 23.41 21.03 15.98
N VAL A 271 24.06 20.16 15.22
CA VAL A 271 23.43 19.14 14.36
C VAL A 271 23.77 17.77 14.94
N PHE A 272 22.75 16.94 15.13
CA PHE A 272 22.91 15.57 15.61
C PHE A 272 22.69 14.54 14.49
N PHE A 273 23.37 13.40 14.59
CA PHE A 273 23.17 12.23 13.74
C PHE A 273 23.06 10.96 14.63
N PRO A 274 21.94 10.22 14.56
CA PRO A 274 20.72 10.53 13.81
C PRO A 274 20.04 11.81 14.33
N ARG A 275 19.20 12.46 13.52
CA ARG A 275 18.50 13.70 13.93
C ARG A 275 17.38 13.46 14.93
N CYS A 276 16.79 12.26 14.87
CA CYS A 276 15.69 11.85 15.71
C CYS A 276 15.98 10.51 16.37
N LEU A 277 15.44 10.30 17.57
CA LEU A 277 15.48 9.03 18.28
C LEU A 277 14.06 8.61 18.69
N LEU A 278 13.88 7.29 18.84
CA LEU A 278 12.63 6.74 19.36
C LEU A 278 12.65 6.81 20.89
N VAL A 279 11.68 7.51 21.45
CA VAL A 279 11.43 7.61 22.89
C VAL A 279 10.05 7.04 23.21
N GLN A 280 9.89 6.51 24.41
CA GLN A 280 8.57 6.08 24.88
C GLN A 280 7.81 7.32 25.35
N ARG A 281 6.63 7.57 24.80
CA ARG A 281 5.72 8.62 25.24
C ARG A 281 4.31 8.06 25.40
N CYS A 282 3.55 8.61 26.33
CA CYS A 282 2.17 8.17 26.55
C CYS A 282 1.26 8.54 25.37
N GLY A 283 0.49 7.55 24.89
CA GLY A 283 -0.47 7.76 23.82
C GLY A 283 -1.63 6.76 23.86
N GLY A 284 -2.73 7.13 23.21
CA GLY A 284 -3.99 6.40 23.24
C GLY A 284 -5.09 7.14 24.02
N ASN A 285 -6.24 6.50 24.10
CA ASN A 285 -7.44 7.04 24.74
C ASN A 285 -7.62 6.46 26.13
N CYS A 286 -8.28 7.23 26.99
CA CYS A 286 -8.67 6.79 28.32
C CYS A 286 -10.09 6.24 28.29
N ALA A 287 -10.25 5.02 28.81
CA ALA A 287 -11.57 4.41 29.00
C ALA A 287 -12.19 4.95 30.30
N CYS A 288 -12.60 6.22 30.31
CA CYS A 288 -13.35 6.79 31.44
C CYS A 288 -14.85 6.73 31.15
N GLY A 289 -15.61 6.18 32.10
CA GLY A 289 -17.05 5.92 31.96
C GLY A 289 -17.93 7.10 32.36
N THR A 290 -17.57 8.33 32.01
CA THR A 290 -18.42 9.50 32.26
C THR A 290 -19.10 9.94 30.96
N ASP A 291 -20.28 10.56 31.08
CA ASP A 291 -21.09 11.02 29.95
C ASP A 291 -20.36 12.06 29.06
N ASN A 292 -19.26 12.64 29.56
CA ASN A 292 -18.40 13.56 28.85
C ASN A 292 -17.00 12.95 28.60
N TRP A 293 -16.85 12.24 27.47
CA TRP A 293 -15.62 11.59 27.01
C TRP A 293 -14.39 12.52 26.87
N ASN A 294 -14.58 13.84 26.93
CA ASN A 294 -13.54 14.85 26.72
C ASN A 294 -12.78 15.28 28.00
N SER A 295 -13.07 14.69 29.18
CA SER A 295 -12.51 15.13 30.47
C SER A 295 -11.25 14.37 30.93
N CYS A 296 -10.78 13.41 30.14
CA CYS A 296 -9.75 12.45 30.54
C CYS A 296 -8.54 12.51 29.62
N THR A 297 -7.36 12.74 30.18
CA THR A 297 -6.09 12.85 29.44
C THR A 297 -5.14 11.72 29.80
N CYS A 298 -4.52 11.10 28.79
CA CYS A 298 -3.46 10.13 28.96
C CYS A 298 -2.14 10.85 29.25
N THR A 299 -1.57 10.64 30.43
CA THR A 299 -0.36 11.34 30.89
C THR A 299 0.67 10.37 31.47
N ALA A 300 1.93 10.79 31.52
CA ALA A 300 3.00 9.99 32.12
C ALA A 300 2.83 9.89 33.64
N GLY A 301 2.68 8.67 34.13
CA GLY A 301 2.65 8.36 35.57
C GLY A 301 4.04 8.08 36.14
N LYS A 302 4.94 7.54 35.30
CA LYS A 302 6.35 7.33 35.67
C LYS A 302 7.25 7.58 34.47
N THR A 303 8.28 8.38 34.68
CA THR A 303 9.30 8.68 33.67
C THR A 303 10.68 8.18 34.09
N SER A 304 11.51 7.82 33.14
CA SER A 304 12.92 7.48 33.33
C SER A 304 13.80 8.28 32.36
N SER A 305 15.02 8.63 32.78
CA SER A 305 16.01 9.25 31.90
C SER A 305 16.93 8.16 31.35
N LYS A 306 17.04 8.04 30.02
CA LYS A 306 17.86 7.04 29.34
C LYS A 306 18.96 7.70 28.52
N LEU A 307 20.16 7.14 28.59
CA LEU A 307 21.34 7.59 27.86
C LEU A 307 21.31 7.07 26.43
N HIS A 308 21.67 7.93 25.48
CA HIS A 308 21.80 7.62 24.06
C HIS A 308 23.09 8.21 23.52
N GLU A 309 23.80 7.46 22.70
CA GLU A 309 25.01 7.91 22.02
C GLU A 309 24.66 8.46 20.64
N VAL A 310 25.08 9.70 20.36
CA VAL A 310 24.79 10.38 19.10
C VAL A 310 26.01 11.12 18.59
N LEU A 311 26.11 11.30 17.27
CA LEU A 311 27.14 12.16 16.70
C LEU A 311 26.65 13.61 16.70
N LYS A 312 27.44 14.52 17.25
CA LYS A 312 27.17 15.96 17.31
C LYS A 312 28.18 16.72 16.47
N PHE A 313 27.68 17.63 15.65
CA PHE A 313 28.47 18.62 14.93
C PHE A 313 28.06 20.02 15.38
N SER A 314 29.04 20.80 15.85
CA SER A 314 28.85 22.23 16.18
C SER A 314 29.79 23.07 15.30
N PRO A 315 29.26 23.90 14.39
CA PRO A 315 30.09 24.80 13.59
C PRO A 315 30.66 25.91 14.46
N SER A 316 31.99 26.06 14.49
CA SER A 316 32.63 27.20 15.14
C SER A 316 32.33 28.51 14.39
N PRO A 317 32.20 29.66 15.08
CA PRO A 317 32.04 30.96 14.44
C PRO A 317 33.27 31.26 13.57
N GLY A 318 33.14 31.09 12.24
CA GLY A 318 34.24 31.18 11.28
C GLY A 318 34.39 29.97 10.34
N TYR A 319 33.63 28.89 10.56
CA TYR A 319 33.64 27.69 9.71
C TYR A 319 33.41 28.00 8.22
N PHE A 320 32.59 28.99 7.89
CA PHE A 320 32.31 29.37 6.50
C PHE A 320 33.48 30.05 5.76
N ARG A 321 34.55 30.47 6.46
CA ARG A 321 35.71 31.15 5.83
C ARG A 321 36.86 30.20 5.43
N LYS A 322 36.88 28.97 5.92
CA LYS A 322 37.89 27.96 5.57
C LYS A 322 37.18 26.69 5.17
N ARG A 323 37.57 26.06 4.06
CA ARG A 323 37.13 24.71 3.65
C ARG A 323 37.65 23.65 4.63
N SER A 324 37.30 23.74 5.92
CA SER A 324 37.63 22.72 6.91
C SER A 324 36.55 21.64 6.91
N ARG A 325 36.98 20.39 6.97
CA ARG A 325 36.09 19.22 7.00
C ARG A 325 35.25 19.26 8.29
N ALA A 326 33.95 18.99 8.19
CA ALA A 326 33.06 18.96 9.36
C ALA A 326 33.55 17.88 10.36
N ARG A 327 33.86 18.29 11.59
CA ARG A 327 34.32 17.39 12.65
C ARG A 327 33.14 16.96 13.51
N TRP A 328 32.73 15.72 13.37
CA TRP A 328 31.73 15.09 14.21
C TRP A 328 32.37 14.58 15.50
N VAL A 329 31.65 14.69 16.62
CA VAL A 329 32.08 14.21 17.94
C VAL A 329 30.99 13.28 18.47
N LEU A 330 31.37 12.12 19.01
CA LEU A 330 30.45 11.24 19.72
C LEU A 330 30.07 11.92 21.04
N GLU A 331 28.78 12.08 21.29
CA GLU A 331 28.23 12.73 22.47
C GLU A 331 27.16 11.83 23.10
N GLU A 332 27.20 11.72 24.43
CA GLU A 332 26.18 11.04 25.22
C GLU A 332 25.09 12.05 25.62
N ILE A 333 23.85 11.76 25.25
CA ILE A 333 22.69 12.59 25.56
C ILE A 333 21.68 11.80 26.40
N HIS A 334 20.89 12.52 27.20
CA HIS A 334 19.87 11.92 28.04
C HIS A 334 18.48 12.33 27.54
N LEU A 335 17.61 11.35 27.29
CA LEU A 335 16.23 11.56 26.88
C LEU A 335 15.27 10.98 27.92
N VAL A 336 14.15 11.67 28.13
CA VAL A 336 13.11 11.22 29.06
C VAL A 336 12.13 10.29 28.34
N HIS A 337 11.91 9.12 28.92
CA HIS A 337 10.97 8.10 28.49
C HIS A 337 9.84 7.93 29.50
N ASP A 338 8.62 7.80 29.01
CA ASP A 338 7.46 7.43 29.81
C ASP A 338 7.45 5.91 29.99
N GLU A 339 7.73 5.42 31.20
CA GLU A 339 7.72 3.99 31.55
C GLU A 339 6.31 3.50 31.88
N ARG A 340 5.45 4.41 32.35
CA ARG A 340 4.07 4.11 32.70
C ARG A 340 3.19 5.31 32.37
N CYS A 341 2.01 5.02 31.84
CA CYS A 341 0.98 5.99 31.51
C CYS A 341 -0.25 5.75 32.37
N ASP A 342 -0.82 6.83 32.88
CA ASP A 342 -2.04 6.80 33.69
C ASP A 342 -3.06 7.77 33.10
N CYS A 343 -4.34 7.40 33.20
CA CYS A 343 -5.46 8.22 32.77
C CYS A 343 -5.88 9.16 33.89
N VAL A 344 -5.70 10.46 33.67
CA VAL A 344 -6.09 11.49 34.64
C VAL A 344 -7.43 12.08 34.20
N CYS A 345 -8.46 11.87 35.02
CA CYS A 345 -9.82 12.34 34.78
C CYS A 345 -10.13 13.46 35.79
N HIS A 346 -10.59 14.61 35.32
CA HIS A 346 -10.79 15.77 36.21
C HIS A 346 -11.98 15.60 37.18
N ASP A 347 -12.90 14.67 36.90
CA ASP A 347 -14.15 14.51 37.66
C ASP A 347 -14.15 13.44 38.77
N ARG A 348 -13.00 12.84 39.12
CA ARG A 348 -12.76 12.17 40.42
C ARG A 348 -11.31 11.68 40.58
N PRO A 349 -10.66 11.86 41.74
CA PRO A 349 -9.34 11.29 42.02
C PRO A 349 -9.41 9.75 42.15
N PRO A 350 -8.31 9.03 41.87
CA PRO A 350 -8.30 7.56 41.85
C PRO A 350 -8.58 6.99 43.24
N ARG A 351 -9.47 5.98 43.33
CA ARG A 351 -9.53 5.06 44.47
C ARG A 351 -8.59 3.88 44.24
#